data_AF-A0A954CM64-F1
#
_entry.id   AF-A0A954CM64-F1
#
_cell.length_a   1.000
_cell.length_b   1.000
_cell.length_c   1.000
_cell.angle_alpha   90.00
_cell.angle_beta   90.00
_cell.angle_gamma   90.00
#
_symmetry.space_group_name_H-M   'P 1'
#
loop_
_entity.id
_entity.type
_entity.pdbx_description
1 polymer ?
#
loop_
_entity_poly.entity_id
_entity_poly.type
_entity_poly.pdbx_seq_one_letter_code
_entity_poly.pdbx_strand_id
1 'polypeptide(L)'
;GYIEAIGRKAASEAIQQAEVDVAEQTKLGAIGVARARQQQAIEVAQADRGRDVGTKEADRERVVRIAELDKEATIGSETARFEQEGTVKEAERKMRIQVAEANAEAVTGENLAQGKIADADAKLKIAQADAFQIAETRRREADAAVREAQYVAEARAAEALAAKIEKEKRAELEAVAIAEKAKQIVDAEAAAQQQKIAAEAEAVQIFARLEAQARGEYEILAKKAAGLERIVQSCGGAQQAFQLLMLEQLPQLSETASKAISNIKFDKIVVWDGGRDGNGTQGFLQNLAHSLPPMLHMMRDIGGIEMPEFLGKLAPTDSIDGAAKEQLAEELTPVASDPARTDDR
;
A
#
# COMPACT_ATOMS: atom_id res chain seq x y z
N GLY A 1 -49.21 195.83 -84.95
CA GLY A 1 -49.02 195.58 -83.50
C GLY A 1 -50.17 194.74 -82.97
N TYR A 2 -49.88 193.74 -82.14
CA TYR A 2 -50.81 192.87 -81.39
C TYR A 2 -51.50 191.70 -82.12
N ILE A 3 -52.17 191.84 -83.28
CA ILE A 3 -52.92 190.69 -83.89
C ILE A 3 -52.03 189.75 -84.73
N GLU A 4 -51.00 190.25 -85.41
CA GLU A 4 -50.02 189.41 -86.14
C GLU A 4 -49.18 188.54 -85.19
N ALA A 5 -49.03 188.97 -83.92
CA ALA A 5 -48.38 188.18 -82.87
C ALA A 5 -49.29 187.06 -82.33
N ILE A 6 -50.62 187.25 -82.35
CA ILE A 6 -51.61 186.22 -81.98
C ILE A 6 -51.67 185.13 -83.06
N GLY A 7 -51.61 185.51 -84.35
CA GLY A 7 -51.59 184.54 -85.45
C GLY A 7 -50.33 183.65 -85.46
N ARG A 8 -49.15 184.22 -85.19
CA ARG A 8 -47.91 183.46 -85.03
C ARG A 8 -47.91 182.56 -83.79
N LYS A 9 -48.49 183.01 -82.66
CA LYS A 9 -48.61 182.20 -81.44
C LYS A 9 -49.56 181.01 -81.62
N ALA A 10 -50.73 181.22 -82.24
CA ALA A 10 -51.69 180.15 -82.52
C ALA A 10 -51.16 179.13 -83.54
N ALA A 11 -50.40 179.58 -84.55
CA ALA A 11 -49.75 178.68 -85.51
C ALA A 11 -48.63 177.84 -84.85
N SER A 12 -47.82 178.43 -83.97
CA SER A 12 -46.80 177.68 -83.22
C SER A 12 -47.40 176.74 -82.18
N GLU A 13 -48.48 177.13 -81.50
CA GLU A 13 -49.22 176.24 -80.58
C GLU A 13 -49.84 175.05 -81.33
N ALA A 14 -50.39 175.26 -82.53
CA ALA A 14 -50.92 174.16 -83.35
C ALA A 14 -49.81 173.22 -83.87
N ILE A 15 -48.66 173.74 -84.26
CA ILE A 15 -47.51 172.92 -84.68
C ILE A 15 -46.94 172.14 -83.48
N GLN A 16 -46.78 172.79 -82.32
CA GLN A 16 -46.35 172.13 -81.09
C GLN A 16 -47.36 171.05 -80.66
N GLN A 17 -48.66 171.32 -80.76
CA GLN A 17 -49.69 170.34 -80.44
C GLN A 17 -49.65 169.13 -81.39
N ALA A 18 -49.46 169.37 -82.69
CA ALA A 18 -49.29 168.28 -83.66
C ALA A 18 -48.01 167.47 -83.42
N GLU A 19 -46.90 168.11 -83.04
CA GLU A 19 -45.66 167.41 -82.65
C GLU A 19 -45.85 166.59 -81.37
N VAL A 20 -46.58 167.11 -80.38
CA VAL A 20 -46.95 166.39 -79.16
C VAL A 20 -47.81 165.18 -79.48
N ASP A 21 -48.84 165.33 -80.32
CA ASP A 21 -49.73 164.24 -80.71
C ASP A 21 -48.99 163.14 -81.48
N VAL A 22 -48.07 163.51 -82.40
CA VAL A 22 -47.21 162.54 -83.12
C VAL A 22 -46.24 161.83 -82.16
N ALA A 23 -45.66 162.54 -81.19
CA ALA A 23 -44.80 161.95 -80.18
C ALA A 23 -45.57 161.01 -79.24
N GLU A 24 -46.79 161.38 -78.83
CA GLU A 24 -47.67 160.54 -78.03
C GLU A 24 -48.11 159.29 -78.77
N GLN A 25 -48.48 159.39 -80.05
CA GLN A 25 -48.83 158.23 -80.87
C GLN A 25 -47.63 157.31 -81.11
N THR A 26 -46.44 157.87 -81.35
CA THR A 26 -45.21 157.08 -81.49
C THR A 26 -44.87 156.36 -80.19
N LYS A 27 -45.05 157.02 -79.04
CA LYS A 27 -44.89 156.43 -77.70
C LYS A 27 -45.91 155.33 -77.45
N LEU A 28 -47.19 155.54 -77.77
CA LEU A 28 -48.25 154.53 -77.62
C LEU A 28 -48.00 153.32 -78.53
N GLY A 29 -47.59 153.54 -79.78
CA GLY A 29 -47.19 152.49 -80.70
C GLY A 29 -45.99 151.69 -80.19
N ALA A 30 -44.94 152.36 -79.71
CA ALA A 30 -43.77 151.72 -79.12
C ALA A 30 -44.11 150.91 -77.86
N ILE A 31 -44.99 151.43 -76.99
CA ILE A 31 -45.50 150.72 -75.80
C ILE A 31 -46.34 149.51 -76.20
N GLY A 32 -47.19 149.64 -77.24
CA GLY A 32 -47.99 148.53 -77.77
C GLY A 32 -47.11 147.40 -78.30
N VAL A 33 -46.09 147.72 -79.10
CA VAL A 33 -45.11 146.74 -79.61
C VAL A 33 -44.32 146.11 -78.47
N ALA A 34 -43.89 146.88 -77.47
CA ALA A 34 -43.17 146.36 -76.30
C ALA A 34 -44.04 145.42 -75.46
N ARG A 35 -45.31 145.78 -75.20
CA ARG A 35 -46.27 144.93 -74.48
C ARG A 35 -46.59 143.65 -75.24
N ALA A 36 -46.78 143.72 -76.56
CA ALA A 36 -47.02 142.54 -77.38
C ALA A 36 -45.82 141.58 -77.33
N ARG A 37 -44.59 142.12 -77.44
CA ARG A 37 -43.36 141.32 -77.29
C ARG A 37 -43.21 140.72 -75.90
N GLN A 38 -43.56 141.46 -74.85
CA GLN A 38 -43.55 140.97 -73.47
C GLN A 38 -44.56 139.84 -73.28
N GLN A 39 -45.79 140.01 -73.76
CA GLN A 39 -46.84 138.99 -73.64
C GLN A 39 -46.46 137.72 -74.40
N GLN A 40 -45.97 137.87 -75.63
CA GLN A 40 -45.45 136.75 -76.41
C GLN A 40 -44.31 136.03 -75.67
N ALA A 41 -43.37 136.77 -75.08
CA ALA A 41 -42.27 136.17 -74.31
C ALA A 41 -42.76 135.42 -73.06
N ILE A 42 -43.78 135.95 -72.36
CA ILE A 42 -44.39 135.30 -71.19
C ILE A 42 -45.10 134.02 -71.61
N GLU A 43 -45.90 134.05 -72.68
CA GLU A 43 -46.64 132.88 -73.17
C GLU A 43 -45.69 131.78 -73.67
N VAL A 44 -44.65 132.14 -74.41
CA VAL A 44 -43.61 131.19 -74.84
C VAL A 44 -42.88 130.61 -73.62
N ALA A 45 -42.49 131.43 -72.64
CA ALA A 45 -41.84 130.95 -71.43
C ALA A 45 -42.75 130.04 -70.57
N GLN A 46 -44.06 130.31 -70.53
CA GLN A 46 -45.04 129.46 -69.84
C GLN A 46 -45.24 128.13 -70.56
N ALA A 47 -45.34 128.15 -71.89
CA ALA A 47 -45.43 126.93 -72.70
C ALA A 47 -44.17 126.08 -72.57
N ASP A 48 -42.99 126.72 -72.59
CA ASP A 48 -41.71 126.05 -72.41
C ASP A 48 -41.58 125.43 -71.02
N ARG A 49 -41.96 126.17 -69.97
CA ARG A 49 -42.01 125.65 -68.60
C ARG A 49 -42.99 124.47 -68.45
N GLY A 50 -44.18 124.56 -69.05
CA GLY A 50 -45.18 123.49 -68.99
C GLY A 50 -44.70 122.21 -69.65
N ARG A 51 -44.04 122.35 -70.82
CA ARG A 51 -43.39 121.24 -71.53
C ARG A 51 -42.22 120.66 -70.72
N ASP A 52 -41.37 121.49 -70.14
CA ASP A 52 -40.22 121.03 -69.34
C ASP A 52 -40.68 120.33 -68.05
N VAL A 53 -41.72 120.84 -67.37
CA VAL A 53 -42.30 120.18 -66.20
C VAL A 53 -42.95 118.86 -66.58
N GLY A 54 -43.79 118.83 -67.62
CA GLY A 54 -44.45 117.60 -68.06
C GLY A 54 -43.49 116.52 -68.54
N THR A 55 -42.40 116.90 -69.23
CA THR A 55 -41.35 115.94 -69.62
C THR A 55 -40.59 115.41 -68.41
N LYS A 56 -40.27 116.26 -67.42
CA LYS A 56 -39.61 115.82 -66.18
C LYS A 56 -40.50 114.98 -65.28
N GLU A 57 -41.79 115.26 -65.23
CA GLU A 57 -42.78 114.45 -64.52
C GLU A 57 -42.92 113.07 -65.16
N ALA A 58 -43.06 113.00 -66.50
CA ALA A 58 -43.12 111.73 -67.22
C ALA A 58 -41.82 110.92 -67.06
N ASP A 59 -40.65 111.56 -67.10
CA ASP A 59 -39.37 110.91 -66.83
C ASP A 59 -39.29 110.36 -65.40
N ARG A 60 -39.74 111.14 -64.40
CA ARG A 60 -39.77 110.71 -63.00
C ARG A 60 -40.72 109.53 -62.82
N GLU A 61 -41.94 109.60 -63.35
CA GLU A 61 -42.91 108.51 -63.28
C GLU A 61 -42.39 107.25 -63.96
N ARG A 62 -41.73 107.39 -65.13
CA ARG A 62 -41.10 106.27 -65.82
C ARG A 62 -40.01 105.63 -64.95
N VAL A 63 -39.14 106.41 -64.34
CA VAL A 63 -38.06 105.91 -63.47
C VAL A 63 -38.63 105.21 -62.23
N VAL A 64 -39.63 105.82 -61.57
CA VAL A 64 -40.28 105.22 -60.39
C VAL A 64 -40.97 103.90 -60.76
N ARG A 65 -41.72 103.88 -61.87
CA ARG A 65 -42.43 102.67 -62.33
C ARG A 65 -41.46 101.56 -62.72
N ILE A 66 -40.34 101.88 -63.38
CA ILE A 66 -39.30 100.90 -63.68
C ILE A 66 -38.71 100.33 -62.38
N ALA A 67 -38.37 101.20 -61.42
CA ALA A 67 -37.81 100.76 -60.13
C ALA A 67 -38.80 99.89 -59.31
N GLU A 68 -40.10 100.19 -59.38
CA GLU A 68 -41.15 99.38 -58.76
C GLU A 68 -41.28 98.01 -59.42
N LEU A 69 -41.30 97.96 -60.77
CA LEU A 69 -41.34 96.70 -61.51
C LEU A 69 -40.09 95.84 -61.27
N ASP A 70 -38.90 96.45 -61.21
CA ASP A 70 -37.66 95.74 -60.91
C ASP A 70 -37.67 95.18 -59.48
N LYS A 71 -38.21 95.94 -58.52
CA LYS A 71 -38.39 95.48 -57.14
C LYS A 71 -39.37 94.32 -57.05
N GLU A 72 -40.53 94.42 -57.71
CA GLU A 72 -41.53 93.34 -57.74
C GLU A 72 -40.99 92.08 -58.44
N ALA A 73 -40.27 92.24 -59.55
CA ALA A 73 -39.63 91.13 -60.24
C ALA A 73 -38.58 90.44 -59.35
N THR A 74 -37.76 91.22 -58.64
CA THR A 74 -36.73 90.69 -57.72
C THR A 74 -37.36 89.96 -56.52
N ILE A 75 -38.40 90.54 -55.92
CA ILE A 75 -39.12 89.90 -54.81
C ILE A 75 -39.80 88.62 -55.31
N GLY A 76 -40.46 88.66 -56.46
CA GLY A 76 -41.10 87.48 -57.05
C GLY A 76 -40.10 86.36 -57.35
N SER A 77 -38.94 86.69 -57.93
CA SER A 77 -37.89 85.71 -58.22
C SER A 77 -37.28 85.10 -56.95
N GLU A 78 -36.99 85.91 -55.94
CA GLU A 78 -36.41 85.42 -54.68
C GLU A 78 -37.42 84.61 -53.87
N THR A 79 -38.70 84.99 -53.89
CA THR A 79 -39.76 84.22 -53.20
C THR A 79 -39.94 82.84 -53.85
N ALA A 80 -40.00 82.77 -55.19
CA ALA A 80 -40.07 81.50 -55.92
C ALA A 80 -38.82 80.64 -55.67
N ARG A 81 -37.63 81.26 -55.62
CA ARG A 81 -36.38 80.58 -55.30
C ARG A 81 -36.39 80.02 -53.87
N PHE A 82 -36.86 80.80 -52.89
CA PHE A 82 -36.95 80.36 -51.50
C PHE A 82 -37.95 79.22 -51.31
N GLU A 83 -39.10 79.25 -51.99
CA GLU A 83 -40.08 78.16 -51.97
C GLU A 83 -39.51 76.88 -52.60
N GLN A 84 -38.82 76.99 -53.74
CA GLN A 84 -38.12 75.87 -54.36
C GLN A 84 -37.04 75.31 -53.43
N GLU A 85 -36.20 76.16 -52.84
CA GLU A 85 -35.16 75.72 -51.91
C GLU A 85 -35.76 75.11 -50.64
N GLY A 86 -36.85 75.67 -50.10
CA GLY A 86 -37.56 75.14 -48.96
C GLY A 86 -38.13 73.75 -49.21
N THR A 87 -38.78 73.53 -50.37
CA THR A 87 -39.30 72.20 -50.74
C THR A 87 -38.20 71.18 -50.95
N VAL A 88 -37.08 71.57 -51.59
CA VAL A 88 -35.90 70.72 -51.74
C VAL A 88 -35.30 70.36 -50.38
N LYS A 89 -35.13 71.33 -49.48
CA LYS A 89 -34.59 71.10 -48.13
C LYS A 89 -35.51 70.25 -47.27
N GLU A 90 -36.82 70.40 -47.43
CA GLU A 90 -37.79 69.55 -46.75
C GLU A 90 -37.76 68.11 -47.27
N ALA A 91 -37.63 67.91 -48.58
CA ALA A 91 -37.42 66.59 -49.17
C ALA A 91 -36.10 65.97 -48.70
N GLU A 92 -34.99 66.74 -48.69
CA GLU A 92 -33.70 66.30 -48.16
C GLU A 92 -33.81 65.90 -46.68
N ARG A 93 -34.51 66.70 -45.85
CA ARG A 93 -34.73 66.40 -44.44
C ARG A 93 -35.50 65.09 -44.27
N LYS A 94 -36.61 64.91 -45.00
CA LYS A 94 -37.41 63.68 -44.97
C LYS A 94 -36.61 62.46 -45.40
N MET A 95 -35.84 62.59 -46.48
CA MET A 95 -34.94 61.53 -46.95
C MET A 95 -33.91 61.17 -45.88
N ARG A 96 -33.24 62.15 -45.25
CA ARG A 96 -32.27 61.87 -44.18
C ARG A 96 -32.89 61.19 -42.98
N ILE A 97 -34.09 61.59 -42.56
CA ILE A 97 -34.82 60.96 -41.45
C ILE A 97 -35.13 59.51 -41.82
N GLN A 98 -35.70 59.25 -43.01
CA GLN A 98 -36.03 57.88 -43.45
C GLN A 98 -34.79 56.99 -43.55
N VAL A 99 -33.68 57.51 -44.10
CA VAL A 99 -32.42 56.76 -44.16
C VAL A 99 -31.86 56.49 -42.77
N ALA A 100 -31.92 57.45 -41.85
CA ALA A 100 -31.48 57.27 -40.48
C ALA A 100 -32.33 56.26 -39.70
N GLU A 101 -33.66 56.30 -39.86
CA GLU A 101 -34.59 55.33 -39.27
C GLU A 101 -34.34 53.92 -39.81
N ALA A 102 -34.24 53.75 -41.14
CA ALA A 102 -33.95 52.46 -41.75
C ALA A 102 -32.59 51.90 -41.29
N ASN A 103 -31.56 52.75 -41.16
CA ASN A 103 -30.27 52.35 -40.63
C ASN A 103 -30.36 51.96 -39.14
N ALA A 104 -31.12 52.70 -38.33
CA ALA A 104 -31.33 52.37 -36.92
C ALA A 104 -32.02 51.00 -36.78
N GLU A 105 -33.09 50.76 -37.54
CA GLU A 105 -33.78 49.47 -37.56
C GLU A 105 -32.85 48.33 -38.02
N ALA A 106 -32.09 48.53 -39.09
CA ALA A 106 -31.12 47.55 -39.56
C ALA A 106 -30.09 47.20 -38.47
N VAL A 107 -29.50 48.21 -37.82
CA VAL A 107 -28.53 48.01 -36.73
C VAL A 107 -29.17 47.31 -35.53
N THR A 108 -30.42 47.64 -35.17
CA THR A 108 -31.11 46.92 -34.09
C THR A 108 -31.36 45.45 -34.46
N GLY A 109 -31.74 45.16 -35.70
CA GLY A 109 -31.91 43.81 -36.21
C GLY A 109 -30.60 43.02 -36.20
N GLU A 110 -29.50 43.63 -36.63
CA GLU A 110 -28.16 43.04 -36.59
C GLU A 110 -27.71 42.73 -35.15
N ASN A 111 -27.90 43.65 -34.22
CA ASN A 111 -27.56 43.44 -32.81
C ASN A 111 -28.41 42.33 -32.18
N LEU A 112 -29.70 42.27 -32.49
CA LEU A 112 -30.57 41.17 -32.04
C LEU A 112 -30.14 39.83 -32.63
N ALA A 113 -29.74 39.80 -33.91
CA ALA A 113 -29.22 38.60 -34.55
C ALA A 113 -27.88 38.17 -33.92
N GLN A 114 -26.96 39.10 -33.69
CA GLN A 114 -25.71 38.84 -32.98
C GLN A 114 -25.93 38.32 -31.56
N GLY A 115 -26.90 38.89 -30.83
CA GLY A 115 -27.30 38.38 -29.51
C GLY A 115 -27.78 36.92 -29.58
N LYS A 116 -28.64 36.59 -30.54
CA LYS A 116 -29.11 35.20 -30.75
C LYS A 116 -27.97 34.25 -31.13
N ILE A 117 -27.02 34.69 -31.95
CA ILE A 117 -25.83 33.91 -32.31
C ILE A 117 -24.98 33.66 -31.06
N ALA A 118 -24.69 34.70 -30.28
CA ALA A 118 -23.91 34.57 -29.04
C ALA A 118 -24.59 33.65 -28.02
N ASP A 119 -25.92 33.73 -27.87
CA ASP A 119 -26.70 32.84 -27.02
C ASP A 119 -26.67 31.39 -27.51
N ALA A 120 -26.79 31.17 -28.82
CA ALA A 120 -26.72 29.85 -29.42
C ALA A 120 -25.32 29.25 -29.25
N ASP A 121 -24.26 30.03 -29.46
CA ASP A 121 -22.87 29.63 -29.27
C ASP A 121 -22.57 29.32 -27.80
N ALA A 122 -23.09 30.12 -26.86
CA ALA A 122 -22.97 29.86 -25.43
C ALA A 122 -23.64 28.54 -25.04
N LYS A 123 -24.86 28.29 -25.52
CA LYS A 123 -25.58 27.03 -25.30
C LYS A 123 -24.83 25.84 -25.90
N LEU A 124 -24.28 26.00 -27.11
CA LEU A 124 -23.47 24.96 -27.75
C LEU A 124 -22.24 24.63 -26.90
N LYS A 125 -21.52 25.64 -26.41
CA LYS A 125 -20.35 25.46 -25.54
C LYS A 125 -20.69 24.76 -24.22
N ILE A 126 -21.82 25.10 -23.60
CA ILE A 126 -22.31 24.41 -22.38
C ILE A 126 -22.58 22.94 -22.70
N ALA A 127 -23.36 22.67 -23.75
CA ALA A 127 -23.67 21.29 -24.15
C ALA A 127 -22.41 20.47 -24.51
N GLN A 128 -21.42 21.09 -25.15
CA GLN A 128 -20.13 20.47 -25.43
C GLN A 128 -19.33 20.18 -24.15
N ALA A 129 -19.29 21.12 -23.20
CA ALA A 129 -18.61 20.94 -21.93
C ALA A 129 -19.25 19.84 -21.08
N ASP A 130 -20.58 19.81 -21.01
CA ASP A 130 -21.33 18.78 -20.29
C ASP A 130 -21.11 17.40 -20.92
N ALA A 131 -21.19 17.30 -22.26
CA ALA A 131 -20.93 16.06 -22.98
C ALA A 131 -19.48 15.58 -22.76
N PHE A 132 -18.50 16.51 -22.77
CA PHE A 132 -17.11 16.20 -22.48
C PHE A 132 -16.92 15.73 -21.03
N GLN A 133 -17.53 16.41 -20.05
CA GLN A 133 -17.47 16.00 -18.66
C GLN A 133 -18.02 14.59 -18.48
N ILE A 134 -19.21 14.31 -19.01
CA ILE A 134 -19.84 12.98 -18.93
C ILE A 134 -18.97 11.92 -19.61
N ALA A 135 -18.45 12.21 -20.81
CA ALA A 135 -17.57 11.27 -21.51
C ALA A 135 -16.30 10.98 -20.71
N GLU A 136 -15.67 12.00 -20.14
CA GLU A 136 -14.44 11.86 -19.36
C GLU A 136 -14.68 11.14 -18.03
N THR A 137 -15.78 11.42 -17.32
CA THR A 137 -16.12 10.70 -16.09
C THR A 137 -16.38 9.22 -16.39
N ARG A 138 -17.17 8.93 -17.43
CA ARG A 138 -17.44 7.54 -17.86
C ARG A 138 -16.18 6.81 -18.28
N ARG A 139 -15.26 7.48 -18.99
CA ARG A 139 -13.96 6.91 -19.36
C ARG A 139 -13.15 6.57 -18.11
N ARG A 140 -13.05 7.48 -17.15
CA ARG A 140 -12.30 7.25 -15.91
C ARG A 140 -12.90 6.17 -15.03
N GLU A 141 -14.23 6.10 -14.93
CA GLU A 141 -14.94 5.02 -14.25
C GLU A 141 -14.65 3.67 -14.90
N ALA A 142 -14.72 3.59 -16.23
CA ALA A 142 -14.39 2.38 -16.98
C ALA A 142 -12.93 1.97 -16.77
N ASP A 143 -11.99 2.91 -16.87
CA ASP A 143 -10.56 2.65 -16.63
C ASP A 143 -10.28 2.19 -15.19
N ALA A 144 -10.96 2.77 -14.19
CA ALA A 144 -10.85 2.34 -12.81
C ALA A 144 -11.38 0.91 -12.62
N ALA A 145 -12.54 0.60 -13.20
CA ALA A 145 -13.12 -0.75 -13.15
C ALA A 145 -12.22 -1.80 -13.84
N VAL A 146 -11.59 -1.45 -14.97
CA VAL A 146 -10.62 -2.33 -15.63
C VAL A 146 -9.40 -2.57 -14.75
N ARG A 147 -8.84 -1.53 -14.11
CA ARG A 147 -7.71 -1.68 -13.18
C ARG A 147 -8.08 -2.50 -11.95
N GLU A 148 -9.25 -2.28 -11.38
CA GLU A 148 -9.74 -3.08 -10.25
C GLU A 148 -9.86 -4.57 -10.64
N ALA A 149 -10.46 -4.86 -11.81
CA ALA A 149 -10.53 -6.22 -12.32
C ALA A 149 -9.15 -6.84 -12.56
N GLN A 150 -8.18 -6.07 -13.07
CA GLN A 150 -6.79 -6.50 -13.21
C GLN A 150 -6.15 -6.83 -11.85
N TYR A 151 -6.26 -5.95 -10.86
CA TYR A 151 -5.69 -6.18 -9.53
C TYR A 151 -6.34 -7.37 -8.81
N VAL A 152 -7.65 -7.57 -8.96
CA VAL A 152 -8.33 -8.76 -8.42
C VAL A 152 -7.84 -10.02 -9.10
N ALA A 153 -7.63 -9.99 -10.42
CA ALA A 153 -7.07 -11.12 -11.16
C ALA A 153 -5.62 -11.42 -10.74
N GLU A 154 -4.79 -10.39 -10.60
CA GLU A 154 -3.40 -10.51 -10.13
C GLU A 154 -3.32 -11.01 -8.68
N ALA A 155 -4.17 -10.50 -7.79
CA ALA A 155 -4.25 -10.96 -6.40
C ALA A 155 -4.62 -12.45 -6.32
N ARG A 156 -5.63 -12.89 -7.09
CA ARG A 156 -5.99 -14.31 -7.18
C ARG A 156 -4.85 -15.16 -7.76
N ALA A 157 -4.14 -14.66 -8.77
CA ALA A 157 -2.99 -15.36 -9.33
C ALA A 157 -1.84 -15.46 -8.30
N ALA A 158 -1.56 -14.39 -7.56
CA ALA A 158 -0.55 -14.35 -6.51
C ALA A 158 -0.90 -15.29 -5.36
N GLU A 159 -2.16 -15.34 -4.91
CA GLU A 159 -2.64 -16.28 -3.89
C GLU A 159 -2.49 -17.72 -4.35
N ALA A 160 -2.85 -18.02 -5.61
CA ALA A 160 -2.69 -19.36 -6.17
C ALA A 160 -1.21 -19.78 -6.24
N LEU A 161 -0.31 -18.86 -6.62
CA LEU A 161 1.13 -19.09 -6.63
C LEU A 161 1.69 -19.26 -5.21
N ALA A 162 1.26 -18.43 -4.25
CA ALA A 162 1.67 -18.54 -2.86
C ALA A 162 1.26 -19.90 -2.26
N ALA A 163 0.01 -20.34 -2.51
CA ALA A 163 -0.47 -21.64 -2.08
C ALA A 163 0.31 -22.80 -2.73
N LYS A 164 0.72 -22.67 -4.01
CA LYS A 164 1.57 -23.65 -4.67
C LYS A 164 2.96 -23.72 -4.02
N ILE A 165 3.60 -22.57 -3.79
CA ILE A 165 4.92 -22.48 -3.16
C ILE A 165 4.87 -23.01 -1.73
N GLU A 166 3.81 -22.71 -0.97
CA GLU A 166 3.65 -23.23 0.39
C GLU A 166 3.52 -24.76 0.38
N LYS A 167 2.74 -25.32 -0.54
CA LYS A 167 2.63 -26.78 -0.70
C LYS A 167 3.95 -27.43 -1.10
N GLU A 168 4.68 -26.83 -2.05
CA GLU A 168 6.00 -27.31 -2.46
C GLU A 168 6.99 -27.29 -1.27
N LYS A 169 7.06 -26.19 -0.53
CA LYS A 169 7.91 -26.08 0.67
C LYS A 169 7.52 -27.07 1.76
N ARG A 170 6.23 -27.27 2.01
CA ARG A 170 5.76 -28.28 2.98
C ARG A 170 6.16 -29.69 2.54
N ALA A 171 5.98 -30.03 1.27
CA ALA A 171 6.37 -31.33 0.73
C ALA A 171 7.89 -31.55 0.82
N GLU A 172 8.71 -30.53 0.55
CA GLU A 172 10.17 -30.60 0.72
C GLU A 172 10.56 -30.84 2.18
N LEU A 173 9.99 -30.09 3.13
CA LEU A 173 10.26 -30.26 4.56
C LEU A 173 9.79 -31.63 5.08
N GLU A 174 8.63 -32.10 4.64
CA GLU A 174 8.13 -33.44 4.98
C GLU A 174 9.02 -34.55 4.39
N ALA A 175 9.48 -34.40 3.15
CA ALA A 175 10.41 -35.36 2.53
C ALA A 175 11.75 -35.41 3.27
N VAL A 176 12.30 -34.25 3.66
CA VAL A 176 13.53 -34.18 4.49
C VAL A 176 13.31 -34.82 5.86
N ALA A 177 12.19 -34.53 6.53
CA ALA A 177 11.88 -35.11 7.83
C ALA A 177 11.70 -36.64 7.77
N ILE A 178 11.06 -37.17 6.72
CA ILE A 178 10.96 -38.62 6.48
C ILE A 178 12.34 -39.22 6.24
N ALA A 179 13.21 -38.56 5.46
CA ALA A 179 14.56 -39.01 5.19
C ALA A 179 15.44 -39.02 6.46
N GLU A 180 15.33 -37.99 7.31
CA GLU A 180 16.01 -37.92 8.60
C GLU A 180 15.53 -39.03 9.55
N LYS A 181 14.22 -39.27 9.62
CA LYS A 181 13.67 -40.38 10.42
C LYS A 181 14.17 -41.74 9.92
N ALA A 182 14.18 -41.97 8.61
CA ALA A 182 14.69 -43.21 8.02
C ALA A 182 16.19 -43.38 8.32
N LYS A 183 16.98 -42.31 8.19
CA LYS A 183 18.40 -42.32 8.55
C LYS A 183 18.61 -42.65 10.03
N GLN A 184 17.85 -42.03 10.94
CA GLN A 184 17.94 -42.33 12.38
C GLN A 184 17.61 -43.80 12.70
N ILE A 185 16.60 -44.38 12.02
CA ILE A 185 16.26 -45.80 12.19
C ILE A 185 17.42 -46.68 11.70
N VAL A 186 17.95 -46.42 10.51
CA VAL A 186 19.07 -47.19 9.95
C VAL A 186 20.33 -47.03 10.81
N ASP A 187 20.64 -45.83 11.29
CA ASP A 187 21.79 -45.58 12.16
C ASP A 187 21.62 -46.30 13.52
N ALA A 188 20.41 -46.32 14.08
CA ALA A 188 20.09 -47.06 15.31
C ALA A 188 20.17 -48.58 15.12
N GLU A 189 19.66 -49.11 14.00
CA GLU A 189 19.77 -50.53 13.64
C GLU A 189 21.23 -50.93 13.41
N ALA A 190 22.01 -50.09 12.72
CA ALA A 190 23.44 -50.30 12.51
C ALA A 190 24.20 -50.31 13.84
N ALA A 191 23.91 -49.38 14.76
CA ALA A 191 24.51 -49.35 16.09
C ALA A 191 24.14 -50.59 16.93
N ALA A 192 22.87 -51.01 16.91
CA ALA A 192 22.41 -52.22 17.60
C ALA A 192 23.11 -53.48 17.05
N GLN A 193 23.26 -53.57 15.73
CA GLN A 193 23.92 -54.70 15.09
C GLN A 193 25.44 -54.71 15.35
N GLN A 194 26.09 -53.54 15.37
CA GLN A 194 27.49 -53.42 15.79
C GLN A 194 27.69 -53.88 17.23
N GLN A 195 26.82 -53.48 18.16
CA GLN A 195 26.87 -53.94 19.55
C GLN A 195 26.68 -55.45 19.65
N LYS A 196 25.75 -56.03 18.89
CA LYS A 196 25.52 -57.48 18.86
C LYS A 196 26.76 -58.24 18.37
N ILE A 197 27.34 -57.82 17.24
CA ILE A 197 28.54 -58.45 16.68
C ILE A 197 29.72 -58.29 17.64
N ALA A 198 29.89 -57.13 18.28
CA ALA A 198 30.94 -56.91 19.27
C ALA A 198 30.75 -57.84 20.49
N ALA A 199 29.54 -57.94 21.03
CA ALA A 199 29.24 -58.83 22.15
C ALA A 199 29.43 -60.31 21.80
N GLU A 200 29.05 -60.75 20.58
CA GLU A 200 29.31 -62.10 20.09
C GLU A 200 30.81 -62.37 19.94
N ALA A 201 31.57 -61.41 19.39
CA ALA A 201 33.02 -61.52 19.27
C ALA A 201 33.69 -61.63 20.64
N GLU A 202 33.28 -60.80 21.61
CA GLU A 202 33.75 -60.86 23.00
C GLU A 202 33.39 -62.21 23.65
N ALA A 203 32.17 -62.70 23.46
CA ALA A 203 31.74 -64.00 23.98
C ALA A 203 32.57 -65.15 23.40
N VAL A 204 32.84 -65.15 22.10
CA VAL A 204 33.71 -66.16 21.44
C VAL A 204 35.13 -66.08 21.97
N GLN A 205 35.69 -64.87 22.16
CA GLN A 205 37.03 -64.69 22.73
C GLN A 205 37.12 -65.22 24.17
N ILE A 206 36.13 -64.93 25.01
CA ILE A 206 36.05 -65.41 26.39
C ILE A 206 35.90 -66.94 26.42
N PHE A 207 35.01 -67.49 25.59
CA PHE A 207 34.79 -68.93 25.50
C PHE A 207 36.05 -69.67 25.06
N ALA A 208 36.72 -69.21 24.00
CA ALA A 208 37.96 -69.82 23.52
C ALA A 208 39.07 -69.78 24.58
N ARG A 209 39.17 -68.69 25.35
CA ARG A 209 40.12 -68.58 26.47
C ARG A 209 39.78 -69.56 27.59
N LEU A 210 38.53 -69.65 28.00
CA LEU A 210 38.07 -70.55 29.08
C LEU A 210 38.17 -72.02 28.67
N GLU A 211 37.85 -72.36 27.42
CA GLU A 211 37.98 -73.72 26.90
C GLU A 211 39.46 -74.15 26.84
N ALA A 212 40.34 -73.27 26.38
CA ALA A 212 41.78 -73.52 26.40
C ALA A 212 42.32 -73.74 27.82
N GLN A 213 41.84 -72.95 28.80
CA GLN A 213 42.17 -73.13 30.21
C GLN A 213 41.64 -74.46 30.74
N ALA A 214 40.36 -74.78 30.51
CA ALA A 214 39.74 -76.02 30.97
C ALA A 214 40.41 -77.26 30.37
N ARG A 215 40.75 -77.26 29.08
CA ARG A 215 41.50 -78.36 28.44
C ARG A 215 42.90 -78.48 29.01
N GLY A 216 43.59 -77.37 29.24
CA GLY A 216 44.92 -77.36 29.87
C GLY A 216 44.89 -77.95 31.28
N GLU A 217 43.92 -77.54 32.10
CA GLU A 217 43.72 -78.06 33.45
C GLU A 217 43.33 -79.54 33.45
N TYR A 218 42.44 -79.95 32.55
CA TYR A 218 42.04 -81.35 32.39
C TYR A 218 43.24 -82.23 32.02
N GLU A 219 44.06 -81.84 31.04
CA GLU A 219 45.27 -82.58 30.66
C GLU A 219 46.28 -82.70 31.81
N ILE A 220 46.43 -81.65 32.62
CA ILE A 220 47.29 -81.68 33.82
C ILE A 220 46.73 -82.66 34.86
N LEU A 221 45.42 -82.59 35.16
CA LEU A 221 44.78 -83.46 36.14
C LEU A 221 44.74 -84.92 35.68
N ALA A 222 44.48 -85.18 34.40
CA ALA A 222 44.50 -86.52 33.81
C ALA A 222 45.89 -87.15 33.90
N LYS A 223 46.96 -86.40 33.57
CA LYS A 223 48.34 -86.88 33.71
C LYS A 223 48.72 -87.10 35.18
N LYS A 224 48.25 -86.25 36.10
CA LYS A 224 48.41 -86.47 37.55
C LYS A 224 47.72 -87.76 37.99
N ALA A 225 46.47 -87.99 37.57
CA ALA A 225 45.72 -89.21 37.89
C ALA A 225 46.43 -90.47 37.36
N ALA A 226 46.90 -90.46 36.11
CA ALA A 226 47.67 -91.56 35.54
C ALA A 226 49.01 -91.79 36.28
N GLY A 227 49.68 -90.71 36.72
CA GLY A 227 50.87 -90.79 37.56
C GLY A 227 50.58 -91.45 38.92
N LEU A 228 49.49 -91.04 39.58
CA LEU A 228 49.03 -91.62 40.84
C LEU A 228 48.67 -93.10 40.69
N GLU A 229 47.99 -93.49 39.61
CA GLU A 229 47.67 -94.88 39.32
C GLU A 229 48.94 -95.75 39.22
N ARG A 230 49.98 -95.26 38.54
CA ARG A 230 51.28 -95.96 38.47
C ARG A 230 51.95 -96.10 39.84
N ILE A 231 51.83 -95.09 40.71
CA ILE A 231 52.33 -95.17 42.08
C ILE A 231 51.55 -96.23 42.86
N VAL A 232 50.22 -96.25 42.76
CA VAL A 232 49.36 -97.25 43.41
C VAL A 232 49.70 -98.67 42.97
N GLN A 233 49.91 -98.90 41.68
CA GLN A 233 50.33 -100.19 41.14
C GLN A 233 51.73 -100.60 41.64
N SER A 234 52.67 -99.64 41.72
CA SER A 234 54.06 -99.91 42.12
C SER A 234 54.21 -100.18 43.63
N CYS A 235 53.38 -99.57 44.47
CA CYS A 235 53.43 -99.71 45.93
C CYS A 235 52.67 -100.95 46.46
N GLY A 236 52.10 -101.78 45.58
CA GLY A 236 51.44 -103.04 45.97
C GLY A 236 50.06 -102.87 46.64
N GLY A 237 49.44 -101.69 46.54
CA GLY A 237 48.11 -101.41 47.10
C GLY A 237 47.84 -99.94 47.37
N ALA A 238 46.55 -99.58 47.48
CA ALA A 238 46.12 -98.20 47.72
C ALA A 238 46.58 -97.65 49.08
N GLN A 239 46.67 -98.50 50.10
CA GLN A 239 47.06 -98.10 51.46
C GLN A 239 48.54 -97.65 51.53
N GLN A 240 49.43 -98.41 50.89
CA GLN A 240 50.87 -98.13 50.87
C GLN A 240 51.19 -96.92 49.99
N ALA A 241 50.50 -96.78 48.87
CA ALA A 241 50.61 -95.61 48.00
C ALA A 241 50.13 -94.33 48.69
N PHE A 242 49.05 -94.38 49.47
CA PHE A 242 48.60 -93.25 50.27
C PHE A 242 49.63 -92.84 51.33
N GLN A 243 50.28 -93.80 52.00
CA GLN A 243 51.36 -93.50 52.94
C GLN A 243 52.56 -92.84 52.26
N LEU A 244 52.95 -93.31 51.07
CA LEU A 244 54.02 -92.69 50.28
C LEU A 244 53.63 -91.27 49.83
N LEU A 245 52.40 -91.07 49.33
CA LEU A 245 51.90 -89.78 48.89
C LEU A 245 51.80 -88.78 50.05
N MET A 246 51.33 -89.23 51.23
CA MET A 246 51.31 -88.41 52.44
C MET A 246 52.73 -88.01 52.85
N LEU A 247 53.70 -88.93 52.78
CA LEU A 247 55.11 -88.62 53.03
C LEU A 247 55.65 -87.59 52.02
N GLU A 248 55.28 -87.70 50.74
CA GLU A 248 55.66 -86.74 49.69
C GLU A 248 54.99 -85.36 49.88
N GLN A 249 53.78 -85.31 50.43
CA GLN A 249 53.07 -84.07 50.72
C GLN A 249 53.50 -83.42 52.05
N LEU A 250 54.23 -84.11 52.94
CA LEU A 250 54.71 -83.56 54.21
C LEU A 250 55.57 -82.29 54.06
N PRO A 251 56.50 -82.16 53.09
CA PRO A 251 57.23 -80.92 52.86
C PRO A 251 56.29 -79.76 52.50
N GLN A 252 55.31 -79.98 51.62
CA GLN A 252 54.36 -78.95 51.19
C GLN A 252 53.40 -78.55 52.31
N LEU A 253 52.93 -79.51 53.11
CA LEU A 253 52.15 -79.25 54.32
C LEU A 253 52.98 -78.53 55.38
N SER A 254 54.24 -78.89 55.58
CA SER A 254 55.15 -78.19 56.49
C SER A 254 55.46 -76.78 56.03
N GLU A 255 55.62 -76.54 54.72
CA GLU A 255 55.82 -75.19 54.17
C GLU A 255 54.54 -74.35 54.30
N THR A 256 53.37 -74.93 53.99
CA THR A 256 52.08 -74.23 54.12
C THR A 256 51.74 -73.95 55.59
N ALA A 257 51.99 -74.91 56.48
CA ALA A 257 51.85 -74.74 57.93
C ALA A 257 52.88 -73.74 58.47
N SER A 258 54.13 -73.73 58.00
CA SER A 258 55.13 -72.72 58.36
C SER A 258 54.73 -71.34 57.87
N LYS A 259 54.24 -71.20 56.63
CA LYS A 259 53.68 -69.93 56.11
C LYS A 259 52.47 -69.49 56.92
N ALA A 260 51.56 -70.39 57.26
CA ALA A 260 50.41 -70.09 58.12
C ALA A 260 50.84 -69.68 59.55
N ILE A 261 51.79 -70.38 60.18
CA ILE A 261 52.35 -70.05 61.51
C ILE A 261 53.13 -68.73 61.47
N SER A 262 53.90 -68.48 60.41
CA SER A 262 54.59 -67.19 60.20
C SER A 262 53.60 -66.03 60.01
N ASN A 263 52.40 -66.31 59.50
CA ASN A 263 51.30 -65.35 59.41
C ASN A 263 50.47 -65.24 60.71
N ILE A 264 50.68 -66.11 61.70
CA ILE A 264 50.14 -65.91 63.06
C ILE A 264 51.07 -64.93 63.77
N LYS A 265 50.71 -63.65 63.69
CA LYS A 265 51.19 -62.67 64.68
C LYS A 265 50.56 -63.04 66.03
N PHE A 266 51.35 -63.54 66.98
CA PHE A 266 50.95 -63.97 68.34
C PHE A 266 50.50 -62.80 69.25
N ASP A 267 49.72 -61.85 68.74
CA ASP A 267 49.42 -60.58 69.42
C ASP A 267 47.94 -60.43 69.81
N LYS A 268 47.05 -61.37 69.46
CA LYS A 268 45.63 -61.37 69.88
C LYS A 268 45.04 -62.79 69.93
N ILE A 269 45.14 -63.47 71.07
CA ILE A 269 44.19 -64.54 71.41
C ILE A 269 43.09 -63.89 72.23
N VAL A 270 41.94 -63.60 71.62
CA VAL A 270 40.74 -63.13 72.32
C VAL A 270 39.74 -64.27 72.32
N VAL A 271 39.59 -64.94 73.47
CA VAL A 271 38.49 -65.86 73.72
C VAL A 271 37.25 -65.02 73.97
N TRP A 272 36.31 -64.99 73.03
CA TRP A 272 34.95 -64.53 73.26
C TRP A 272 34.09 -65.75 73.58
N ASP A 273 33.78 -65.96 74.85
CA ASP A 273 32.60 -66.70 75.27
C ASP A 273 31.77 -65.78 76.17
N GLY A 274 30.54 -65.51 75.73
CA GLY A 274 29.59 -64.62 76.38
C GLY A 274 28.83 -65.39 77.44
N GLY A 275 29.08 -65.06 78.70
CA GLY A 275 28.50 -65.78 79.83
C GLY A 275 27.01 -65.51 80.11
N ARG A 276 26.33 -66.55 80.60
CA ARG A 276 25.54 -66.48 81.84
C ARG A 276 25.46 -67.87 82.51
N ASP A 277 25.84 -67.89 83.79
CA ASP A 277 25.89 -69.00 84.77
C ASP A 277 27.00 -70.08 84.64
N GLY A 278 28.22 -69.70 85.02
CA GLY A 278 28.82 -70.30 86.23
C GLY A 278 29.42 -71.71 86.19
N ASN A 279 29.96 -72.22 85.06
CA ASN A 279 31.01 -73.25 85.05
C ASN A 279 31.73 -73.31 83.67
N GLY A 280 32.49 -72.27 83.33
CA GLY A 280 33.04 -71.99 81.99
C GLY A 280 34.19 -72.87 81.48
N THR A 281 34.43 -74.04 82.06
CA THR A 281 35.48 -74.98 81.59
C THR A 281 34.94 -76.37 81.22
N GLN A 282 33.63 -76.61 81.38
CA GLN A 282 33.00 -77.89 80.99
C GLN A 282 32.26 -77.83 79.64
N GLY A 283 31.92 -76.62 79.14
CA GLY A 283 31.22 -76.43 77.86
C GLY A 283 32.06 -76.68 76.60
N PHE A 284 33.38 -76.47 76.64
CA PHE A 284 34.28 -76.79 75.51
C PHE A 284 34.37 -78.31 75.27
N LEU A 285 34.45 -79.09 76.35
CA LEU A 285 34.51 -80.55 76.27
C LEU A 285 33.15 -81.14 75.88
N GLN A 286 32.03 -80.58 76.32
CA GLN A 286 30.70 -81.00 75.90
C GLN A 286 30.39 -80.66 74.43
N ASN A 287 30.86 -79.51 73.91
CA ASN A 287 30.72 -79.18 72.48
C ASN A 287 31.66 -79.99 71.58
N LEU A 288 32.83 -80.42 72.08
CA LEU A 288 33.69 -81.40 71.39
C LEU A 288 33.07 -82.80 71.42
N ALA A 289 32.40 -83.19 72.52
CA ALA A 289 31.71 -84.48 72.64
C ALA A 289 30.36 -84.53 71.90
N HIS A 290 29.67 -83.40 71.70
CA HIS A 290 28.43 -83.30 70.90
C HIS A 290 28.67 -83.16 69.39
N SER A 291 29.88 -82.78 68.95
CA SER A 291 30.25 -82.67 67.52
C SER A 291 30.84 -83.96 66.95
N LEU A 292 31.21 -84.92 67.80
CA LEU A 292 31.72 -86.24 67.38
C LEU A 292 30.61 -87.22 66.91
N PRO A 293 29.44 -87.32 67.56
CA PRO A 293 28.37 -88.23 67.12
C PRO A 293 27.67 -87.86 65.78
N PRO A 294 27.47 -86.57 65.43
CA PRO A 294 26.87 -86.19 64.14
C PRO A 294 27.83 -86.40 62.96
N MET A 295 29.15 -86.26 63.17
CA MET A 295 30.16 -86.55 62.15
C MET A 295 30.21 -88.04 61.79
N LEU A 296 30.04 -88.92 62.77
CA LEU A 296 29.98 -90.37 62.56
C LEU A 296 28.69 -90.85 61.88
N HIS A 297 27.60 -90.07 61.93
CA HIS A 297 26.36 -90.36 61.21
C HIS A 297 26.37 -89.79 59.78
N MET A 298 26.91 -88.58 59.56
CA MET A 298 27.05 -88.02 58.19
C MET A 298 28.07 -88.78 57.33
N MET A 299 29.13 -89.34 57.92
CA MET A 299 30.10 -90.16 57.18
C MET A 299 29.52 -91.51 56.71
N ARG A 300 28.49 -92.02 57.41
CA ARG A 300 27.76 -93.25 57.04
C ARG A 300 26.70 -92.99 55.97
N ASP A 301 25.88 -91.95 56.16
CA ASP A 301 24.67 -91.75 55.35
C ASP A 301 24.91 -90.97 54.03
N ILE A 302 26.04 -90.26 53.90
CA ILE A 302 26.40 -89.50 52.68
C ILE A 302 27.67 -90.07 51.99
N GLY A 303 28.49 -90.84 52.72
CA GLY A 303 29.82 -91.28 52.27
C GLY A 303 29.99 -92.77 51.94
N GLY A 304 29.09 -93.67 52.35
CA GLY A 304 29.13 -95.08 51.96
C GLY A 304 30.41 -95.84 52.34
N ILE A 305 31.09 -95.45 53.42
CA ILE A 305 32.35 -96.05 53.89
C ILE A 305 32.11 -96.76 55.22
N GLU A 306 32.14 -98.09 55.23
CA GLU A 306 32.16 -98.92 56.44
C GLU A 306 33.58 -98.93 57.03
N MET A 307 33.73 -98.46 58.27
CA MET A 307 35.01 -98.54 59.00
C MET A 307 35.13 -99.89 59.74
N PRO A 308 36.32 -100.53 59.76
CA PRO A 308 36.54 -101.85 60.37
C PRO A 308 36.15 -101.92 61.87
N GLU A 309 35.68 -103.10 62.33
CA GLU A 309 35.09 -103.40 63.64
C GLU A 309 35.89 -103.00 64.92
N PHE A 310 37.08 -102.44 64.80
CA PHE A 310 37.93 -102.08 65.94
C PHE A 310 37.60 -100.71 66.58
N LEU A 311 36.86 -99.84 65.89
CA LEU A 311 36.53 -98.49 66.39
C LEU A 311 35.15 -98.37 67.07
N GLY A 312 34.37 -99.46 67.08
CA GLY A 312 33.02 -99.51 67.65
C GLY A 312 32.89 -100.57 68.74
N LYS A 313 33.38 -100.28 69.94
CA LYS A 313 33.02 -100.97 71.20
C LYS A 313 33.63 -100.24 72.40
N LEU A 314 32.79 -99.48 73.12
CA LEU A 314 32.87 -99.00 74.51
C LEU A 314 31.79 -97.89 74.65
N ALA A 315 30.50 -98.24 74.52
CA ALA A 315 29.53 -98.53 75.60
C ALA A 315 28.68 -97.29 75.99
N PRO A 316 27.46 -97.41 76.55
CA PRO A 316 26.47 -98.51 76.54
C PRO A 316 25.09 -98.07 76.01
N THR A 317 24.28 -99.08 75.67
CA THR A 317 22.84 -99.02 75.36
C THR A 317 22.00 -98.90 76.64
N ASP A 318 20.97 -98.04 76.64
CA ASP A 318 19.57 -98.49 76.70
C ASP A 318 18.58 -97.32 76.79
N SER A 319 17.61 -97.34 75.85
CA SER A 319 16.22 -96.87 75.91
C SER A 319 15.94 -95.45 76.43
N ILE A 320 15.07 -94.63 75.83
CA ILE A 320 13.67 -94.95 75.53
C ILE A 320 13.13 -93.96 74.50
N ASP A 321 12.19 -94.47 73.73
CA ASP A 321 11.25 -93.83 72.83
C ASP A 321 10.56 -92.56 73.37
N GLY A 322 10.12 -91.74 72.41
CA GLY A 322 8.78 -91.14 72.48
C GLY A 322 8.72 -89.60 72.53
N ALA A 323 8.76 -88.96 71.36
CA ALA A 323 7.88 -87.84 70.98
C ALA A 323 8.27 -87.32 69.58
N ALA A 324 7.29 -86.80 68.84
CA ALA A 324 7.39 -86.15 67.52
C ALA A 324 7.38 -87.07 66.28
N LYS A 325 6.37 -87.94 66.18
CA LYS A 325 5.77 -88.32 64.89
C LYS A 325 4.35 -87.77 64.81
N GLU A 326 4.24 -86.46 64.68
CA GLU A 326 3.03 -85.74 64.30
C GLU A 326 3.49 -84.31 63.99
N GLN A 327 3.82 -84.02 62.72
CA GLN A 327 3.87 -82.66 62.13
C GLN A 327 4.50 -82.56 60.72
N LEU A 328 4.86 -83.65 60.04
CA LEU A 328 5.46 -83.58 58.67
C LEU A 328 4.61 -84.26 57.58
N ALA A 329 3.29 -84.14 57.66
CA ALA A 329 2.36 -84.63 56.63
C ALA A 329 1.35 -83.57 56.13
N GLU A 330 1.61 -82.29 56.38
CA GLU A 330 0.73 -81.20 55.96
C GLU A 330 1.52 -80.00 55.44
N GLU A 331 2.31 -80.20 54.40
CA GLU A 331 2.79 -79.11 53.53
C GLU A 331 3.17 -79.66 52.15
N LEU A 332 2.15 -80.17 51.43
CA LEU A 332 2.21 -80.51 50.02
C LEU A 332 0.92 -80.00 49.36
N THR A 333 0.89 -78.70 49.02
CA THR A 333 -0.10 -78.14 48.09
C THR A 333 0.60 -77.69 46.81
N PRO A 334 0.22 -78.20 45.63
CA PRO A 334 0.74 -77.71 44.37
C PRO A 334 -0.04 -76.47 43.88
N VAL A 335 0.74 -75.46 43.50
CA VAL A 335 0.64 -74.55 42.35
C VAL A 335 -0.74 -74.06 41.92
N ALA A 336 -0.89 -72.74 42.02
CA ALA A 336 -1.93 -71.92 41.41
C ALA A 336 -2.02 -72.08 39.88
N SER A 337 -3.24 -72.23 39.37
CA SER A 337 -3.62 -71.91 38.00
C SER A 337 -4.89 -71.06 38.03
N ASP A 338 -4.75 -69.77 37.78
CA ASP A 338 -5.82 -68.78 37.70
C ASP A 338 -6.34 -68.72 36.24
N PRO A 339 -7.65 -68.90 35.97
CA PRO A 339 -8.20 -68.70 34.65
C PRO A 339 -9.20 -67.53 34.62
N ALA A 340 -8.73 -66.33 34.26
CA ALA A 340 -9.61 -65.28 33.72
C ALA A 340 -8.85 -64.17 32.99
N ARG A 341 -8.85 -64.19 31.65
CA ARG A 341 -9.02 -62.96 30.86
C ARG A 341 -9.55 -63.25 29.46
N THR A 342 -10.80 -62.89 29.28
CA THR A 342 -11.49 -62.68 28.01
C THR A 342 -10.83 -61.53 27.24
N ASP A 343 -10.31 -61.80 26.05
CA ASP A 343 -10.23 -60.84 24.95
C ASP A 343 -11.46 -61.11 24.07
N ASP A 344 -12.39 -60.17 24.02
CA ASP A 344 -13.42 -60.15 22.99
C ASP A 344 -13.22 -58.89 22.13
N ARG A 345 -13.33 -59.13 20.83
CA ARG A 345 -13.29 -58.14 19.75
C ARG A 345 -14.65 -57.50 19.56
#